data_AF-A0A944XV14-F1
#
_entry.id   AF-A0A944XV14-F1
#
_cell.length_a   1.000
_cell.length_b   1.000
_cell.length_c   1.000
_cell.angle_alpha   90.00
_cell.angle_beta   90.00
_cell.angle_gamma   90.00
#
_symmetry.space_group_name_H-M   'P 1'
#
loop_
_entity.id
_entity.type
_entity.pdbx_description
1 polymer ?
#
loop_
_entity_poly.entity_id
_entity_poly.type
_entity_poly.pdbx_seq_one_letter_code
_entity_poly.pdbx_strand_id
1 'polypeptide(L)' 'MSNHLTQVDISEIIQMALSDDVSFEAIEQQYGISEENVKKLMKKNITNNSYKHWRKRVKLFSERRKYYK' A
#
# COMPACT_ATOMS: atom_id res chain seq x y z
N MET A 1 -10.47 3.07 18.69
CA MET A 1 -10.05 1.68 18.86
C MET A 1 -8.60 1.59 18.43
N SER A 2 -7.73 1.02 19.27
CA SER A 2 -6.33 0.80 18.91
C SER A 2 -6.32 -0.29 17.83
N ASN A 3 -6.15 0.09 16.56
CA ASN A 3 -6.03 -0.86 15.46
C ASN A 3 -4.70 -1.62 15.63
N HIS A 4 -4.76 -2.69 16.41
CA HIS A 4 -3.66 -3.61 16.57
C HIS A 4 -3.65 -4.52 15.34
N LEU A 5 -2.88 -4.13 14.32
CA LEU A 5 -2.65 -4.97 13.16
C LEU A 5 -1.92 -6.23 13.60
N THR A 6 -2.54 -7.38 13.37
CA THR A 6 -1.90 -8.67 13.54
C THR A 6 -0.86 -8.89 12.44
N GLN A 7 0.02 -9.88 12.64
CA GLN A 7 0.99 -10.25 11.60
C GLN A 7 0.30 -10.72 10.31
N VAL A 8 -0.91 -11.28 10.42
CA VAL A 8 -1.74 -11.67 9.27
C VAL A 8 -2.21 -10.44 8.52
N ASP A 9 -2.78 -9.46 9.23
CA ASP A 9 -3.22 -8.20 8.61
C ASP A 9 -2.07 -7.50 7.87
N ILE A 10 -0.89 -7.47 8.49
CA ILE A 10 0.32 -6.90 7.87
C ILE A 10 0.66 -7.61 6.57
N SER A 11 0.60 -8.95 6.54
CA SER A 11 0.86 -9.74 5.33
C SER A 11 -0.18 -9.46 4.24
N GLU A 12 -1.46 -9.38 4.60
CA GLU A 12 -2.54 -9.06 3.66
C GLU A 12 -2.40 -7.65 3.09
N ILE A 13 -2.11 -6.66 3.93
CA ILE A 13 -1.84 -5.28 3.51
C ILE A 13 -0.67 -5.23 2.53
N ILE A 14 0.40 -6.00 2.75
CA ILE A 14 1.54 -6.07 1.84
C ILE A 14 1.13 -6.70 0.50
N GLN A 15 0.38 -7.79 0.53
CA GLN A 15 -0.11 -8.45 -0.68
C GLN A 15 -1.02 -7.52 -1.49
N MET A 16 -1.97 -6.86 -0.81
CA MET A 16 -2.86 -5.87 -1.40
C MET A 16 -2.08 -4.69 -1.99
N ALA A 17 -1.11 -4.15 -1.26
CA ALA A 17 -0.28 -3.05 -1.76
C ALA A 17 0.62 -3.44 -2.94
N LEU A 18 1.01 -4.71 -3.05
CA LEU A 18 1.77 -5.23 -4.19
C LEU A 18 0.89 -5.51 -5.41
N SER A 19 -0.41 -5.70 -5.20
CA SER A 19 -1.40 -5.90 -6.26
C SER A 19 -1.69 -4.58 -6.97
N ASP A 20 -1.66 -4.62 -8.30
CA ASP A 20 -1.91 -3.46 -9.14
C ASP A 20 -3.41 -3.12 -9.23
N ASP A 21 -4.28 -4.05 -8.81
CA ASP A 21 -5.75 -3.91 -8.83
C ASP A 21 -6.33 -3.27 -7.56
N VAL A 22 -5.53 -3.11 -6.51
CA VAL A 22 -6.00 -2.59 -5.22
C VAL A 22 -5.55 -1.15 -5.02
N SER A 23 -6.49 -0.25 -4.72
CA SER A 23 -6.19 1.13 -4.38
C SER A 23 -5.81 1.28 -2.90
N PHE A 24 -5.03 2.31 -2.56
CA PHE A 24 -4.78 2.64 -1.16
C PHE A 24 -6.07 3.02 -0.40
N GLU A 25 -7.05 3.57 -1.10
CA GLU A 25 -8.37 3.86 -0.52
C GLU A 25 -9.09 2.56 -0.09
N ALA A 26 -9.01 1.48 -0.89
CA ALA A 26 -9.58 0.20 -0.50
C ALA A 26 -8.90 -0.38 0.75
N ILE A 27 -7.57 -0.26 0.83
CA ILE A 27 -6.79 -0.67 2.02
C ILE A 27 -7.18 0.17 3.24
N GLU A 28 -7.37 1.48 3.07
CA GLU A 28 -7.80 2.39 4.13
C GLU A 28 -9.22 2.08 4.61
N GLN A 29 -10.15 1.78 3.71
CA GLN A 29 -11.52 1.38 4.07
C GLN A 29 -11.55 0.05 4.84
N GLN A 30 -10.72 -0.92 4.46
CA GLN A 30 -10.72 -2.25 5.08
C GLN A 30 -9.96 -2.30 6.40
N TYR A 31 -8.79 -1.64 6.50
CA TYR A 31 -7.90 -1.73 7.67
C TYR A 31 -7.77 -0.42 8.46
N GLY A 32 -8.37 0.67 8.00
CA GLY A 32 -8.28 1.98 8.65
C GLY A 32 -6.87 2.58 8.61
N ILE A 33 -6.04 2.20 7.63
CA ILE A 33 -4.67 2.69 7.50
C ILE A 33 -4.51 3.58 6.29
N SER A 34 -3.91 4.76 6.50
CA SER A 34 -3.63 5.69 5.42
C SER A 34 -2.53 5.20 4.49
N GLU A 35 -2.52 5.71 3.26
CA GLU A 35 -1.48 5.43 2.27
C GLU A 35 -0.05 5.66 2.81
N GLU A 36 0.15 6.67 3.65
CA GLU A 36 1.45 6.94 4.27
C GLU A 36 1.89 5.79 5.18
N ASN A 37 0.96 5.26 5.98
CA ASN A 37 1.23 4.13 6.86
C ASN A 37 1.50 2.85 6.06
N VAL A 38 0.77 2.62 4.96
CA VAL A 38 1.07 1.51 4.03
C VAL A 38 2.48 1.65 3.45
N LYS A 39 2.90 2.84 3.01
CA LYS A 39 4.26 3.09 2.51
C LYS A 39 5.34 2.81 3.57
N LYS A 40 5.10 3.22 4.83
CA LYS A 40 6.01 2.93 5.95
C LYS A 40 6.09 1.43 6.23
N LEU A 41 4.96 0.74 6.18
CA LEU A 41 4.85 -0.71 6.40
C LEU A 41 5.58 -1.47 5.29
N MET A 42 5.35 -1.11 4.02
CA MET A 42 6.09 -1.66 2.88
C MET A 42 7.60 -1.47 3.04
N LYS A 43 8.06 -0.26 3.36
CA LYS A 43 9.50 0.02 3.55
C LYS A 43 10.15 -0.87 4.63
N LYS A 44 9.40 -1.26 5.66
CA LYS A 44 9.88 -2.12 6.75
C LYS A 44 9.86 -3.62 6.41
N ASN A 45 8.96 -4.06 5.53
CA ASN A 45 8.71 -5.48 5.29
C ASN A 45 9.33 -6.03 3.99
N ILE A 46 9.66 -5.18 3.01
CA ILE A 46 10.30 -5.62 1.76
C ILE A 46 11.69 -5.00 1.58
N THR A 47 12.51 -5.61 0.73
CA THR A 47 13.86 -5.13 0.44
C THR A 47 13.85 -3.76 -0.24
N ASN A 48 14.89 -2.95 -0.01
CA ASN A 48 15.03 -1.62 -0.59
C ASN A 48 14.88 -1.61 -2.14
N ASN A 49 15.42 -2.62 -2.83
CA ASN A 49 15.33 -2.71 -4.28
C ASN A 49 13.89 -2.97 -4.74
N SER A 50 13.18 -3.89 -4.08
CA SER A 50 11.76 -4.15 -4.35
C SER A 50 10.90 -2.92 -4.05
N TYR A 51 11.16 -2.25 -2.93
CA TYR A 51 10.47 -1.02 -2.56
C TYR A 51 10.66 0.10 -3.60
N LYS A 52 11.88 0.24 -4.16
CA LYS A 52 12.17 1.21 -5.23
C LYS A 52 11.33 0.92 -6.49
N HIS A 53 11.21 -0.34 -6.91
CA HIS A 53 10.39 -0.73 -8.05
C HIS A 53 8.90 -0.52 -7.79
N TRP A 54 8.42 -0.95 -6.63
CA TRP A 54 7.05 -0.74 -6.20
C TRP A 54 6.67 0.75 -6.21
N ARG A 55 7.53 1.63 -5.67
CA ARG A 55 7.31 3.08 -5.69
C ARG A 55 7.20 3.67 -7.09
N LYS A 56 7.96 3.15 -8.07
CA LYS A 56 7.81 3.56 -9.48
C LYS A 56 6.43 3.18 -10.00
N ARG A 57 5.95 1.95 -9.73
CA ARG A 57 4.61 1.51 -10.12
C ARG A 57 3.52 2.39 -9.51
N VAL A 58 3.59 2.61 -8.19
CA VAL A 58 2.63 3.48 -7.47
C VAL A 58 2.54 4.88 -8.09
N LYS A 59 3.69 5.47 -8.45
CA LYS A 59 3.72 6.77 -9.13
C LYS A 59 2.99 6.72 -10.49
N LEU A 60 3.27 5.71 -11.31
CA LEU A 60 2.60 5.51 -12.61
C LEU A 60 1.08 5.30 -12.46
N PHE A 61 0.62 4.65 -11.39
CA PHE A 61 -0.83 4.50 -11.12
C PHE A 61 -1.47 5.81 -10.67
N SER A 62 -0.79 6.58 -9.81
CA SER A 62 -1.28 7.88 -9.37
C SER A 62 -1.36 8.87 -10.53
N GLU A 63 -0.37 8.88 -11.43
CA GLU A 63 -0.38 9.69 -12.64
C GLU A 63 -1.52 9.31 -13.59
N ARG A 64 -1.80 8.01 -13.77
CA ARG A 64 -2.96 7.54 -14.54
C ARG A 64 -4.30 8.03 -13.97
N ARG A 65 -4.49 7.97 -12.65
CA ARG A 65 -5.73 8.44 -12.00
C ARG A 65 -5.94 9.95 -12.08
N LYS A 66 -4.87 10.75 -12.24
CA LYS A 66 -4.96 12.21 -12.39
C LYS A 66 -5.72 12.63 -13.66
N TYR A 67 -5.78 11.78 -14.69
CA TYR A 67 -6.45 12.07 -15.96
C TYR A 67 -7.92 11.62 -16.02
N TYR A 68 -8.45 11.01 -14.95
CA TYR A 68 -9.84 10.54 -14.90
C TYR A 68 -10.75 11.41 -14.00
N LYS A 69 -10.34 12.64 -13.67
CA LYS A 69 -11.18 13.62 -12.97
C LYS A 69 -11.66 14.72 -13.91
#